data_AF-A0A845GUA4-F1
#
_entry.id   AF-A0A845GUA4-F1
#
_cell.length_a   1.000
_cell.length_b   1.000
_cell.length_c   1.000
_cell.angle_alpha   90.00
_cell.angle_beta   90.00
_cell.angle_gamma   90.00
#
_symmetry.space_group_name_H-M   'P 1'
#
loop_
_entity.id
_entity.type
_entity.pdbx_description
1 polymer ?
#
loop_
_entity_poly.entity_id
_entity_poly.type
_entity_poly.pdbx_seq_one_letter_code
_entity_poly.pdbx_strand_id
1 'polypeptide(L)'
;MKILHYLAVALLFVSSSAHSGQIRTKDEASKLAIAAIQKYHLTTLQDECGSIDVIDQPLYFEIVVRERHTRKCGGLPETGPRLFNVRVRKKDGQLTSDVYDGTTYKLVNHKPILTK
;
A
#
# COMPACT_ATOMS: atom_id res chain seq x y z
N MET A 1 -24.03 31.54 50.65
CA MET A 1 -24.07 30.12 50.26
C MET A 1 -24.47 30.00 48.80
N LYS A 2 -23.56 29.49 47.95
CA LYS A 2 -23.79 28.56 46.83
C LYS A 2 -22.57 28.63 45.93
N ILE A 3 -21.61 27.78 46.26
CA ILE A 3 -20.41 27.51 45.49
C ILE A 3 -20.86 26.66 44.30
N LEU A 4 -20.81 27.24 43.11
CA LEU A 4 -21.17 26.53 41.88
C LEU A 4 -19.90 25.90 41.31
N HIS A 5 -19.57 24.71 41.81
CA HIS A 5 -18.56 23.83 41.24
C HIS A 5 -19.10 23.26 39.91
N TYR A 6 -18.64 23.76 38.77
CA TYR A 6 -18.78 23.06 37.50
C TYR A 6 -17.43 22.48 37.08
N LEU A 7 -17.40 21.16 37.08
CA LEU A 7 -16.37 20.26 36.59
C LEU A 7 -15.76 20.75 35.27
N ALA A 8 -14.52 21.23 35.31
CA ALA A 8 -13.69 21.31 34.12
C ALA A 8 -13.20 19.90 33.77
N VAL A 9 -13.95 19.21 32.90
CA VAL A 9 -13.54 17.95 32.28
C VAL A 9 -12.32 18.26 31.40
N ALA A 10 -11.13 17.91 31.88
CA ALA A 10 -9.90 18.02 31.12
C ALA A 10 -9.92 16.98 29.98
N LEU A 11 -10.22 17.43 28.76
CA LEU A 11 -10.11 16.64 27.54
C LEU A 11 -8.63 16.32 27.28
N LEU A 12 -8.18 15.10 27.60
CA LEU A 12 -6.90 14.59 27.15
C LEU A 12 -6.99 14.26 25.66
N PHE A 13 -6.60 15.20 24.79
CA PHE A 13 -6.33 14.93 23.39
C PHE A 13 -5.10 14.00 23.31
N VAL A 14 -5.33 12.69 23.21
CA VAL A 14 -4.31 11.74 22.76
C VAL A 14 -4.10 12.00 21.27
N SER A 15 -3.12 12.83 20.94
CA SER A 15 -2.67 13.01 19.57
C SER A 15 -1.99 11.73 19.12
N SER A 16 -2.71 10.89 18.37
CA SER A 16 -2.10 9.77 17.64
C SER A 16 -1.17 10.37 16.59
N SER A 17 0.13 10.41 16.88
CA SER A 17 1.14 10.66 15.86
C SER A 17 1.05 9.51 14.86
N ALA A 18 0.40 9.75 13.72
CA ALA A 18 0.54 8.91 12.55
C ALA A 18 2.01 8.98 12.14
N HIS A 19 2.82 8.07 12.68
CA HIS A 19 4.20 7.92 12.27
C HIS A 19 4.15 7.42 10.83
N SER A 20 4.33 8.33 9.87
CA SER A 20 4.81 7.98 8.53
C SER A 20 6.26 7.50 8.73
N GLY A 21 6.37 6.27 9.24
CA GLY A 21 7.64 5.64 9.52
C GLY A 21 8.34 5.36 8.21
N GLN A 22 9.63 5.68 8.18
CA GLN A 22 10.51 5.24 7.11
C GLN A 22 10.32 3.74 6.89
N ILE A 23 10.12 3.31 5.64
CA ILE A 23 10.01 1.89 5.28
C ILE A 23 11.43 1.32 5.21
N ARG A 24 11.74 0.35 6.08
CA ARG A 24 13.10 -0.17 6.25
C ARG A 24 13.23 -1.60 5.77
N THR A 25 12.13 -2.33 5.64
CA THR A 25 12.14 -3.76 5.31
C THR A 25 11.33 -4.09 4.07
N LYS A 26 11.68 -5.22 3.43
CA LYS A 26 10.90 -5.80 2.33
C LYS A 26 9.48 -6.15 2.78
N ASP A 27 9.31 -6.68 3.99
CA ASP A 27 8.00 -7.05 4.53
C ASP A 27 7.07 -5.85 4.72
N GLU A 28 7.57 -4.74 5.27
CA GLU A 28 6.79 -3.50 5.40
C GLU A 28 6.35 -2.98 4.02
N ALA A 29 7.28 -3.00 3.05
CA ALA A 29 6.99 -2.57 1.68
C ALA A 29 5.95 -3.48 1.01
N SER A 30 6.08 -4.79 1.13
CA SER A 30 5.12 -5.78 0.61
C SER A 30 3.73 -5.55 1.18
N LYS A 31 3.61 -5.41 2.50
CA LYS A 31 2.32 -5.18 3.16
C LYS A 31 1.67 -3.88 2.67
N LEU A 32 2.46 -2.81 2.55
CA LEU A 32 1.95 -1.53 2.07
C LEU A 32 1.51 -1.60 0.60
N ALA A 33 2.27 -2.28 -0.26
CA ALA A 33 1.94 -2.45 -1.66
C ALA A 33 0.70 -3.34 -1.85
N ILE A 34 0.60 -4.47 -1.15
CA ILE A 34 -0.59 -5.36 -1.20
C ILE A 34 -1.84 -4.60 -0.77
N ALA A 35 -1.78 -3.88 0.36
CA ALA A 35 -2.90 -3.08 0.84
C ALA A 35 -3.33 -2.03 -0.19
N ALA A 36 -2.39 -1.42 -0.91
CA ALA A 36 -2.69 -0.47 -1.96
C ALA A 36 -3.27 -1.13 -3.22
N ILE A 37 -2.73 -2.27 -3.65
CA ILE A 37 -3.25 -3.05 -4.78
C ILE A 37 -4.72 -3.39 -4.57
N GLN A 38 -5.06 -3.86 -3.37
CA GLN A 38 -6.43 -4.21 -2.98
C GLN A 38 -7.31 -2.96 -2.87
N LYS A 39 -6.86 -1.94 -2.12
CA LYS A 39 -7.63 -0.71 -1.87
C LYS A 39 -7.97 0.04 -3.17
N TYR A 40 -7.06 0.02 -4.14
CA TYR A 40 -7.16 0.80 -5.36
C TYR A 40 -7.46 -0.07 -6.59
N HIS A 41 -7.78 -1.35 -6.39
CA HIS A 41 -8.15 -2.30 -7.44
C HIS A 41 -7.18 -2.27 -8.64
N LEU A 42 -5.88 -2.32 -8.36
CA LEU A 42 -4.85 -2.25 -9.41
C LEU A 42 -4.83 -3.51 -10.29
N THR A 43 -5.55 -4.57 -9.92
CA THR A 43 -5.78 -5.75 -10.74
C THR A 43 -7.15 -6.34 -10.42
N THR A 44 -7.69 -7.12 -11.35
CA THR A 44 -8.91 -7.93 -11.18
C THR A 44 -8.60 -9.36 -10.77
N LEU A 45 -7.31 -9.74 -10.70
CA LEU A 45 -6.93 -11.08 -10.23
C LEU A 45 -7.33 -11.26 -8.76
N GLN A 46 -7.75 -12.49 -8.44
CA GLN A 46 -7.91 -12.92 -7.06
C GLN A 46 -6.53 -13.01 -6.39
N ASP A 47 -6.48 -12.78 -5.08
CA ASP A 47 -5.22 -12.71 -4.32
C ASP A 47 -4.38 -13.99 -4.47
N GLU A 48 -5.02 -15.17 -4.52
CA GLU A 48 -4.32 -16.45 -4.71
C GLU A 48 -3.69 -16.63 -6.10
N CYS A 49 -4.16 -15.85 -7.08
CA CYS A 49 -3.67 -15.80 -8.45
C CYS A 49 -2.63 -14.72 -8.68
N GLY A 50 -2.30 -13.94 -7.64
CA GLY A 50 -1.16 -13.03 -7.65
C GLY A 50 0.09 -13.66 -7.04
N SER A 51 1.25 -13.25 -7.52
CA SER A 51 2.51 -13.35 -6.78
C SER A 51 3.26 -12.04 -6.83
N ILE A 52 4.13 -11.83 -5.83
CA ILE A 52 4.99 -10.65 -5.76
C ILE A 52 6.45 -11.07 -5.58
N ASP A 53 7.34 -10.35 -6.25
CA ASP A 53 8.77 -10.36 -5.98
C ASP A 53 9.19 -8.99 -5.42
N VAL A 54 10.13 -8.97 -4.46
CA VAL A 54 10.57 -7.74 -3.80
C VAL A 54 12.04 -7.49 -4.04
N ILE A 55 12.32 -6.44 -4.80
CA ILE A 55 13.66 -5.96 -5.11
C ILE A 55 13.99 -4.77 -4.21
N ASP A 56 15.11 -4.85 -3.52
CA ASP A 56 15.60 -3.78 -2.65
C ASP A 56 16.43 -2.79 -3.48
N GLN A 57 15.97 -1.53 -3.56
CA GLN A 57 16.70 -0.45 -4.20
C GLN A 57 17.13 0.60 -3.16
N PRO A 58 18.15 1.42 -3.43
CA PRO A 58 18.66 2.38 -2.44
C PRO A 58 17.59 3.33 -1.87
N LEU A 59 16.65 3.79 -2.70
CA LEU A 59 15.64 4.80 -2.32
C LEU A 59 14.21 4.26 -2.18
N TYR A 60 13.95 3.05 -2.66
CA TYR A 60 12.62 2.44 -2.68
C TYR A 60 12.72 0.91 -2.65
N PHE A 61 11.61 0.23 -2.38
CA PHE A 61 11.43 -1.18 -2.69
C PHE A 61 10.60 -1.28 -3.96
N GLU A 62 11.01 -2.13 -4.90
CA GLU A 62 10.24 -2.44 -6.09
C GLU A 62 9.53 -3.78 -5.93
N ILE A 63 8.21 -3.73 -6.00
CA ILE A 63 7.32 -4.88 -5.88
C ILE A 63 6.88 -5.24 -7.29
N VAL A 64 7.36 -6.36 -7.81
CA VAL A 64 6.98 -6.87 -9.12
C VAL A 64 5.77 -7.75 -8.94
N VAL A 65 4.62 -7.34 -9.49
CA VAL A 65 3.37 -8.09 -9.41
C VAL A 65 3.26 -8.98 -10.65
N ARG A 66 3.00 -10.26 -10.44
CA ARG A 66 2.87 -11.27 -11.49
C ARG A 66 1.58 -12.05 -11.30
N GLU A 67 1.11 -12.61 -12.40
CA GLU A 67 0.10 -13.65 -12.34
C GLU A 67 0.77 -14.97 -11.93
N ARG A 68 0.16 -15.65 -10.95
CA ARG A 68 0.54 -16.98 -10.54
C ARG A 68 -0.36 -17.98 -11.27
N HIS A 69 0.21 -18.64 -12.27
CA HIS A 69 -0.48 -19.72 -12.95
C HIS A 69 -0.56 -20.97 -12.06
N THR A 70 -1.79 -21.39 -11.76
CA THR A 70 -2.11 -22.64 -11.06
C THR A 70 -3.29 -23.30 -11.76
N ARG A 71 -3.66 -24.52 -11.36
CA ARG A 71 -4.90 -25.15 -11.87
C ARG A 71 -6.15 -24.27 -11.68
N LYS A 72 -6.18 -23.41 -10.66
CA LYS A 72 -7.30 -22.49 -10.39
C LYS A 72 -7.15 -21.13 -11.07
N CYS A 73 -5.91 -20.72 -11.33
CA CYS A 73 -5.56 -19.38 -11.80
C CYS A 73 -5.18 -19.34 -13.28
N GLY A 74 -5.45 -20.43 -14.03
CA GLY A 74 -5.19 -20.52 -15.45
C GLY A 74 -3.70 -20.53 -15.81
N GLY A 75 -3.42 -20.61 -17.12
CA GLY A 75 -2.09 -20.50 -17.70
C GLY A 75 -1.14 -21.68 -17.45
N LEU A 76 0.04 -21.63 -18.09
CA LEU A 76 1.11 -22.61 -17.86
C LEU A 76 1.93 -22.16 -16.64
N PRO A 77 2.15 -23.02 -15.62
CA PRO A 77 2.81 -22.65 -14.36
C PRO A 77 4.14 -21.89 -14.52
N GLU A 78 4.89 -22.20 -15.57
CA GLU A 78 6.22 -21.66 -15.83
C GLU A 78 6.22 -20.26 -16.49
N THR A 79 5.04 -19.72 -16.80
CA THR A 79 4.90 -18.57 -17.74
C THR A 79 4.16 -17.38 -17.17
N GLY A 80 3.94 -17.34 -15.84
CA GLY A 80 3.20 -16.26 -15.17
C GLY A 80 3.68 -14.86 -15.58
N PRO A 81 2.91 -14.11 -16.40
CA PRO A 81 3.37 -12.84 -16.92
C PRO A 81 3.50 -11.82 -15.80
N ARG A 82 4.41 -10.86 -16.01
CA ARG A 82 4.42 -9.64 -15.22
C ARG A 82 3.16 -8.83 -15.54
N LEU A 83 2.49 -8.35 -14.50
CA LEU A 83 1.34 -7.46 -14.63
C LEU A 83 1.81 -6.01 -14.56
N PHE A 84 2.45 -5.63 -13.46
CA PHE A 84 2.94 -4.27 -13.19
C PHE A 84 3.90 -4.27 -12.02
N ASN A 85 4.51 -3.12 -11.74
CA ASN A 85 5.30 -2.90 -10.55
C ASN A 85 4.67 -1.84 -9.66
N VAL A 86 4.98 -1.92 -8.37
CA VAL A 86 4.74 -0.87 -7.38
C VAL A 86 6.07 -0.49 -6.76
N ARG A 87 6.37 0.80 -6.68
CA ARG A 87 7.51 1.34 -5.94
C ARG A 87 7.05 1.92 -4.62
N VAL A 88 7.65 1.46 -3.54
CA VAL A 88 7.45 1.96 -2.18
C VAL A 88 8.65 2.79 -1.78
N ARG A 89 8.50 4.11 -1.71
CA ARG A 89 9.60 5.01 -1.32
C ARG A 89 10.00 4.75 0.13
N LYS A 90 11.30 4.51 0.39
CA LYS A 90 11.78 4.21 1.76
C LYS A 90 11.57 5.37 2.72
N LYS A 91 11.72 6.61 2.25
CA LYS A 91 11.65 7.82 3.08
C LYS A 91 10.32 7.98 3.82
N ASP A 92 9.20 7.71 3.15
CA ASP A 92 7.86 8.10 3.61
C ASP A 92 6.75 7.10 3.25
N GLY A 93 7.09 5.99 2.57
CA GLY A 93 6.13 5.01 2.10
C GLY A 93 5.32 5.45 0.88
N GLN A 94 5.68 6.54 0.20
CA GLN A 94 4.94 6.98 -0.99
C GLN A 94 4.94 5.88 -2.07
N LEU A 95 3.75 5.62 -2.61
CA LEU A 95 3.51 4.58 -3.61
C LEU A 95 3.41 5.16 -5.02
N THR A 96 4.11 4.54 -5.96
CA THR A 96 3.93 4.77 -7.40
C THR A 96 3.81 3.44 -8.14
N SER A 97 3.09 3.38 -9.25
CA SER A 97 2.90 2.16 -10.04
C SER A 97 2.82 2.47 -11.53
N ASP A 98 3.24 1.52 -12.35
CA ASP A 98 3.15 1.56 -13.81
C ASP A 98 2.00 0.71 -14.38
N VAL A 99 1.03 0.34 -13.54
CA VAL A 99 -0.13 -0.50 -13.90
C VAL A 99 -0.94 -0.04 -15.12
N TYR A 100 -0.83 1.23 -15.50
CA TYR A 100 -1.64 1.81 -16.57
C TYR A 100 -1.04 1.62 -17.97
N ASP A 101 0.27 1.81 -18.12
CA ASP A 101 0.98 1.80 -19.41
C ASP A 101 2.24 0.92 -19.41
N GLY A 102 2.49 0.22 -18.30
CA GLY A 102 3.62 -0.69 -18.11
C GLY A 102 5.00 -0.04 -18.10
N THR A 103 5.08 1.29 -18.18
CA THR A 103 6.35 2.01 -18.42
C THR A 103 6.51 3.27 -17.56
N THR A 104 5.42 3.95 -17.22
CA THR A 104 5.42 5.22 -16.49
C THR A 104 4.88 5.03 -15.07
N TYR A 105 5.71 5.33 -14.08
CA TYR A 105 5.30 5.29 -12.67
C TYR A 105 4.47 6.53 -12.30
N LYS A 106 3.20 6.31 -11.98
CA LYS A 106 2.27 7.32 -11.49
C LYS A 106 1.97 7.08 -10.01
N LEU A 107 1.64 8.14 -9.27
CA LEU A 107 1.25 8.00 -7.88
C LEU A 107 0.08 7.03 -7.75
N VAL A 108 0.15 6.15 -6.74
CA VAL A 108 -0.97 5.30 -6.35
C VAL A 108 -1.78 6.12 -5.34
N ASN A 109 -2.51 7.11 -5.85
CA ASN A 109 -3.31 8.04 -5.05
C ASN A 109 -4.79 7.95 -5.45
N HIS A 110 -5.61 7.44 -4.55
CA HIS A 110 -6.96 7.98 -4.37
C HIS A 110 -6.96 8.48 -2.93
N LYS A 111 -6.86 9.81 -2.74
CA LYS A 111 -7.14 10.40 -1.43
C LYS A 111 -8.48 9.85 -0.94
N PRO A 112 -8.69 9.56 0.35
CA PRO A 112 -10.05 9.57 0.86
C PRO A 112 -10.60 10.99 0.57
N ILE A 113 -11.60 11.08 -0.29
CA ILE A 113 -12.37 12.31 -0.47
C ILE A 113 -13.19 12.46 0.81
N LEU A 114 -12.66 13.16 1.80
CA LEU A 114 -13.47 13.78 2.84
C LEU A 114 -13.82 15.18 2.36
N THR A 115 -14.84 15.25 1.52
CA THR A 115 -15.57 16.49 1.25
C THR A 115 -16.58 16.71 2.36
N LYS A 116 -16.28 17.76 3.14
CA LYS A 116 -17.12 18.54 4.07
C LYS A 116 -17.51 17.90 5.40
#